data_AF-C3XI11-F1
#
_entry.id   AF-C3XI11-F1
#
_cell.length_a   1.000
_cell.length_b   1.000
_cell.length_c   1.000
_cell.angle_alpha   90.00
_cell.angle_beta   90.00
_cell.angle_gamma   90.00
#
_symmetry.space_group_name_H-M   'P 1'
#
loop_
_entity.id
_entity.type
_entity.pdbx_description
1 polymer ?
#
loop_
_entity_poly.entity_id
_entity_poly.type
_entity_poly.pdbx_seq_one_letter_code
_entity_poly.pdbx_strand_id
1 'polypeptide(L)'
;MKTIYLLLISFVLLCADNFKSIAILTLDQPAAKFGKADEEREEYYLNAVRETCNTQIVQYFRKENIIKFFKKAKEYNHIPLAEYCTYPCRITGKVKLDFRIYDFELNEGGYAVLKGKNEERYFGDEALYGECGI
;
A
#
# COMPACT_ATOMS: atom_id res chain seq x y z
N MET A 1 3.11 -14.21 -51.75
CA MET A 1 3.35 -14.44 -50.32
C MET A 1 4.82 -14.19 -50.00
N LYS A 2 5.12 -13.18 -49.17
CA LYS A 2 6.31 -13.12 -48.29
C LYS A 2 6.25 -11.82 -47.47
N THR A 3 5.61 -11.96 -46.31
CA THR A 3 5.94 -11.34 -45.01
C THR A 3 6.45 -9.90 -45.00
N ILE A 4 5.52 -8.98 -44.78
CA ILE A 4 5.75 -7.75 -44.02
C ILE A 4 5.56 -8.13 -42.55
N TYR A 5 6.65 -8.33 -41.80
CA TYR A 5 6.60 -8.27 -40.33
C TYR A 5 7.23 -6.94 -39.92
N LEU A 6 6.36 -5.93 -39.95
CA LEU A 6 6.60 -4.63 -39.35
C LEU A 6 6.82 -4.82 -37.85
N LEU A 7 7.99 -4.39 -37.37
CA LEU A 7 8.21 -3.63 -36.14
C LEU A 7 7.01 -3.57 -35.18
N LEU A 8 6.98 -4.44 -34.16
CA LEU A 8 6.15 -4.20 -32.97
C LEU A 8 6.58 -5.05 -31.76
N ILE A 9 7.86 -5.01 -31.42
CA ILE A 9 8.31 -5.37 -30.07
C ILE A 9 9.33 -4.33 -29.59
N SER A 10 8.91 -3.07 -29.65
CA SER A 10 9.50 -1.98 -28.88
C SER A 10 8.40 -1.49 -27.93
N PHE A 11 8.72 -1.36 -26.65
CA PHE A 11 7.84 -0.93 -25.54
C PHE A 11 6.95 -1.99 -24.88
N VAL A 12 7.56 -3.03 -24.29
CA VAL A 12 7.06 -3.58 -23.00
C VAL A 12 8.14 -3.42 -21.93
N LEU A 13 8.84 -2.28 -21.99
CA LEU A 13 9.32 -1.61 -20.78
C LEU A 13 8.27 -0.52 -20.52
N LEU A 14 7.09 -0.96 -20.07
CA LEU A 14 6.12 -0.08 -19.44
C LEU A 14 6.83 0.46 -18.20
N CYS A 15 7.43 1.64 -18.34
CA CYS A 15 7.75 2.49 -17.21
C CYS A 15 6.55 2.44 -16.25
N ALA A 16 6.83 2.17 -14.99
CA ALA A 16 5.88 2.14 -13.90
C ALA A 16 5.24 3.52 -13.68
N ASP A 17 4.43 3.99 -14.62
CA ASP A 17 3.52 5.10 -14.43
C ASP A 17 2.24 4.53 -13.82
N ASN A 18 2.29 4.17 -12.53
CA ASN A 18 1.15 3.53 -11.86
C ASN A 18 -0.11 4.38 -11.97
N PHE A 19 -0.02 5.68 -11.65
CA PHE A 19 -1.14 6.63 -11.74
C PHE A 19 -0.65 8.02 -12.13
N LYS A 20 -1.33 8.66 -13.09
CA LYS A 20 -1.00 10.02 -13.57
C LYS A 20 -1.54 11.09 -12.62
N SER A 21 -2.65 10.82 -11.96
CA SER A 21 -3.28 11.69 -10.97
C SER A 21 -3.60 10.92 -9.69
N ILE A 22 -3.22 11.46 -8.54
CA ILE A 22 -3.46 10.87 -7.23
C ILE A 22 -3.99 11.95 -6.30
N ALA A 23 -5.17 11.73 -5.73
CA ALA A 23 -5.76 12.62 -4.73
C ALA A 23 -6.30 11.82 -3.55
N ILE A 24 -5.74 12.06 -2.37
CA ILE A 24 -6.32 11.57 -1.11
C ILE A 24 -7.55 12.43 -0.79
N LEU A 25 -8.72 11.80 -0.88
CA LEU A 25 -10.03 12.43 -0.66
C LEU A 25 -10.37 12.51 0.82
N THR A 26 -10.10 11.42 1.55
CA THR A 26 -10.29 11.32 3.00
C THR A 26 -9.20 10.44 3.60
N LEU A 27 -8.85 10.73 4.85
CA LEU A 27 -8.00 9.89 5.70
C LEU A 27 -8.74 9.69 7.01
N ASP A 28 -8.89 8.43 7.42
CA ASP A 28 -9.38 8.09 8.73
C ASP A 28 -8.24 8.16 9.75
N GLN A 29 -8.58 8.09 11.05
CA GLN A 29 -7.56 7.96 12.07
C GLN A 29 -6.86 6.60 11.93
N PRO A 30 -5.52 6.54 12.01
CA PRO A 30 -4.82 5.27 12.05
C PRO A 30 -5.29 4.42 13.23
N ALA A 31 -5.25 3.10 13.04
CA ALA A 31 -5.66 2.14 14.06
C ALA A 31 -4.71 0.94 14.08
N ALA A 32 -4.52 0.39 15.27
CA ALA A 32 -3.81 -0.86 15.45
C ALA A 32 -4.72 -2.05 15.09
N LYS A 33 -4.20 -2.96 14.27
CA LYS A 33 -4.83 -4.20 13.83
C LYS A 33 -3.94 -5.36 14.24
N PHE A 34 -4.35 -6.03 15.31
CA PHE A 34 -3.61 -7.14 15.90
C PHE A 34 -4.04 -8.47 15.26
N GLY A 35 -3.07 -9.33 14.96
CA GLY A 35 -3.34 -10.71 14.56
C GLY A 35 -3.51 -11.61 15.79
N LYS A 36 -3.93 -12.86 15.58
CA LYS A 36 -4.04 -13.85 16.67
C LYS A 36 -2.74 -14.02 17.47
N ALA A 37 -1.60 -13.94 16.81
CA ALA A 37 -0.28 -14.04 17.46
C ALA A 37 0.05 -12.80 18.32
N ASP A 38 -0.64 -11.68 18.13
CA ASP A 38 -0.45 -10.46 18.93
C ASP A 38 -1.39 -10.43 20.14
N GLU A 39 -2.56 -11.09 20.06
CA GLU A 39 -3.53 -11.18 21.15
C GLU A 39 -2.97 -11.88 22.41
N GLU A 40 -1.95 -12.73 22.24
CA GLU A 40 -1.24 -13.40 23.34
C GLU A 40 -0.15 -12.53 23.99
N ARG A 41 0.15 -11.33 23.44
CA ARG A 41 1.14 -10.42 24.01
C ARG A 41 0.60 -9.68 25.22
N GLU A 42 1.51 -9.22 26.09
CA GLU A 42 1.16 -8.44 27.27
C GLU A 42 0.34 -7.18 26.91
N GLU A 43 -0.69 -6.89 27.71
CA GLU A 43 -1.58 -5.74 27.50
C GLU A 43 -0.83 -4.40 27.39
N TYR A 44 0.26 -4.26 28.15
CA TYR A 44 1.15 -3.11 28.07
C TYR A 44 1.69 -2.88 26.65
N TYR A 45 2.16 -3.93 25.98
CA TYR A 45 2.66 -3.85 24.61
C TYR A 45 1.54 -3.42 23.63
N LEU A 46 0.35 -3.99 23.77
CA LEU A 46 -0.79 -3.65 22.92
C LEU A 46 -1.22 -2.19 23.08
N ASN A 47 -1.19 -1.67 24.30
CA ASN A 47 -1.50 -0.27 24.57
C ASN A 47 -0.42 0.66 24.00
N ALA A 48 0.86 0.33 24.15
CA ALA A 48 1.96 1.10 23.55
C ALA A 48 1.84 1.17 22.01
N VAL A 49 1.45 0.07 21.36
CA VAL A 49 1.19 0.08 19.91
C VAL A 49 0.01 1.00 19.56
N ARG A 50 -1.09 0.96 20.31
CA ARG A 50 -2.25 1.84 20.06
C ARG A 50 -1.87 3.32 20.20
N GLU A 51 -1.09 3.68 21.21
CA GLU A 51 -0.64 5.05 21.45
C GLU A 51 0.30 5.55 20.35
N THR A 52 1.16 4.67 19.83
CA THR A 52 2.12 5.03 18.77
C THR A 52 1.50 5.01 17.37
N CYS A 53 0.30 4.44 17.20
CA CYS A 53 -0.41 4.34 15.93
C CYS A 53 -1.10 5.64 15.52
N ASN A 54 -0.32 6.65 15.11
CA ASN A 54 -0.86 7.92 14.66
C ASN A 54 0.03 8.56 13.58
N THR A 55 -0.51 9.58 12.90
CA THR A 55 0.17 10.26 11.78
C THR A 55 1.35 11.14 12.17
N GLN A 56 1.49 11.48 13.46
CA GLN A 56 2.64 12.25 13.97
C GLN A 56 3.87 11.36 14.07
N ILE A 57 3.68 10.10 14.48
CA ILE A 57 4.73 9.11 14.71
C ILE A 57 4.98 8.26 13.46
N VAL A 58 3.93 7.66 12.89
CA VAL A 58 4.05 6.79 11.70
C VAL A 58 4.12 7.65 10.45
N GLN A 59 5.34 7.97 10.00
CA GLN A 59 5.55 8.88 8.87
C GLN A 59 4.90 8.38 7.57
N TYR A 60 4.81 7.07 7.37
CA TYR A 60 4.16 6.46 6.20
C TYR A 60 2.67 6.84 6.07
N PHE A 61 2.02 7.25 7.17
CA PHE A 61 0.62 7.66 7.18
C PHE A 61 0.40 9.14 6.86
N ARG A 62 1.47 9.90 6.63
CA ARG A 62 1.34 11.28 6.14
C ARG A 62 0.89 11.30 4.68
N LYS A 63 -0.01 12.22 4.34
CA LYS A 63 -0.65 12.30 3.02
C LYS A 63 0.36 12.30 1.87
N GLU A 64 1.44 13.05 2.00
CA GLU A 64 2.53 13.13 1.02
C GLU A 64 3.25 11.79 0.80
N ASN A 65 3.43 11.01 1.86
CA ASN A 65 4.08 9.70 1.79
C ASN A 65 3.14 8.63 1.22
N ILE A 66 1.84 8.70 1.53
CA ILE A 66 0.83 7.85 0.89
C ILE A 66 0.78 8.12 -0.63
N ILE A 67 0.83 9.39 -1.04
CA ILE A 67 0.91 9.75 -2.46
C ILE A 67 2.19 9.21 -3.08
N LYS A 68 3.33 9.37 -2.42
CA LYS A 68 4.63 8.85 -2.90
C LYS A 68 4.61 7.33 -3.03
N PHE A 69 4.00 6.62 -2.07
CA PHE A 69 3.78 5.19 -2.13
C PHE A 69 3.02 4.82 -3.41
N PHE A 70 1.82 5.37 -3.64
CA PHE A 70 1.03 5.03 -4.83
C PHE A 70 1.68 5.41 -6.17
N LYS A 71 2.61 6.38 -6.18
CA LYS A 71 3.41 6.67 -7.39
C LYS A 71 4.37 5.54 -7.73
N LYS A 72 4.95 4.87 -6.73
CA LYS A 72 6.04 3.90 -6.92
C LYS A 72 5.64 2.45 -6.74
N ALA A 73 4.59 2.19 -5.97
CA ALA A 73 4.18 0.85 -5.59
C ALA A 73 3.79 0.01 -6.80
N LYS A 74 4.26 -1.23 -6.83
CA LYS A 74 3.94 -2.19 -7.88
C LYS A 74 2.63 -2.87 -7.55
N GLU A 75 1.84 -3.15 -8.58
CA GLU A 75 0.60 -3.93 -8.46
C GLU A 75 0.90 -5.44 -8.50
N TYR A 76 0.19 -6.19 -7.67
CA TYR A 76 0.29 -7.64 -7.58
C TYR A 76 -1.10 -8.30 -7.67
N ASN A 77 -1.13 -9.56 -8.10
CA ASN A 77 -2.36 -10.37 -8.12
C ASN A 77 -2.85 -10.75 -6.71
N HIS A 78 -1.96 -10.71 -5.73
CA HIS A 78 -2.22 -10.95 -4.30
C HIS A 78 -1.17 -10.16 -3.49
N ILE A 79 -1.44 -9.86 -2.21
CA ILE A 79 -0.41 -9.26 -1.34
C ILE A 79 0.67 -10.31 -1.07
N PRO A 80 1.95 -10.07 -1.40
CA PRO A 80 3.03 -10.98 -1.02
C PRO A 80 3.40 -10.74 0.44
N LEU A 81 2.51 -11.10 1.38
CA LEU A 81 2.68 -10.83 2.81
C LEU A 81 4.00 -11.37 3.39
N ALA A 82 4.57 -12.43 2.80
CA ALA A 82 5.85 -12.98 3.23
C ALA A 82 7.06 -12.08 2.91
N GLU A 83 6.91 -11.18 1.94
CA GLU A 83 7.96 -10.24 1.50
C GLU A 83 7.91 -8.93 2.30
N TYR A 84 6.77 -8.64 2.93
CA TYR A 84 6.52 -7.41 3.68
C TYR A 84 6.42 -7.64 5.19
N CYS A 85 6.81 -6.64 5.94
CA CYS A 85 6.63 -6.68 7.40
C CYS A 85 5.17 -6.41 7.74
N THR A 86 4.57 -7.31 8.50
CA THR A 86 3.20 -7.16 8.97
C THR A 86 3.19 -6.43 10.30
N TYR A 87 3.51 -5.15 10.26
CA TYR A 87 3.35 -4.30 11.43
C TYR A 87 1.88 -4.18 11.84
N PRO A 88 1.56 -3.80 13.09
CA PRO A 88 0.17 -3.74 13.56
C PRO A 88 -0.57 -2.46 13.09
N CYS A 89 0.13 -1.41 12.71
CA CYS A 89 -0.50 -0.13 12.39
C CYS A 89 -1.10 -0.06 10.98
N ARG A 90 -2.33 0.44 10.86
CA ARG A 90 -3.01 0.66 9.58
C ARG A 90 -3.58 2.07 9.50
N ILE A 91 -3.57 2.65 8.31
CA ILE A 91 -4.39 3.83 7.99
C ILE A 91 -5.35 3.48 6.85
N THR A 92 -6.59 3.94 6.96
CA THR A 92 -7.63 3.79 5.94
C THR A 92 -8.08 5.15 5.39
N GLY A 93 -8.79 5.11 4.27
CA GLY A 93 -9.44 6.30 3.73
C GLY A 93 -9.90 6.09 2.30
N LYS A 94 -10.15 7.19 1.59
CA LYS A 94 -10.51 7.19 0.17
C LYS A 94 -9.45 7.87 -0.68
N VAL A 95 -9.02 7.21 -1.75
CA VAL A 95 -8.07 7.73 -2.72
C VAL A 95 -8.69 7.74 -4.11
N LYS A 96 -8.52 8.84 -4.83
CA LYS A 96 -8.78 8.92 -6.27
C LYS A 96 -7.48 8.67 -7.01
N LEU A 97 -7.45 7.62 -7.83
CA LEU A 97 -6.35 7.23 -8.70
C LEU A 97 -6.84 7.36 -10.14
N ASP A 98 -6.30 8.35 -10.84
CA ASP A 98 -6.79 8.84 -12.13
C ASP A 98 -8.29 9.20 -12.09
N PHE A 99 -9.13 8.36 -12.68
CA PHE A 99 -10.58 8.57 -12.76
C PHE A 99 -11.37 7.69 -11.79
N ARG A 100 -10.71 6.80 -11.03
CA ARG A 100 -11.35 5.85 -10.12
C ARG A 100 -11.15 6.24 -8.67
N ILE A 101 -12.15 5.95 -7.84
CA ILE A 101 -12.09 6.16 -6.40
C ILE A 101 -12.09 4.80 -5.73
N TYR A 102 -11.18 4.62 -4.77
CA TYR A 102 -11.03 3.41 -3.99
C TYR A 102 -11.08 3.74 -2.50
N ASP A 103 -11.67 2.83 -1.74
CA ASP A 103 -11.34 2.68 -0.33
C ASP A 103 -9.96 2.02 -0.24
N PHE A 104 -9.09 2.50 0.64
CA PHE A 104 -7.77 1.91 0.83
C PHE A 104 -7.50 1.54 2.28
N GLU A 105 -6.70 0.49 2.48
CA GLU A 105 -6.01 0.17 3.73
C GLU A 105 -4.51 0.13 3.42
N LEU A 106 -3.70 0.92 4.10
CA LEU A 106 -2.25 0.93 3.98
C LEU A 106 -1.61 0.40 5.28
N ASN A 107 -0.71 -0.57 5.13
CA ASN A 107 0.19 -1.04 6.18
C ASN A 107 1.50 -0.24 6.11
N GLU A 108 2.00 0.21 7.27
CA GLU A 108 3.30 0.86 7.38
C GLU A 108 4.48 0.04 6.85
N GLY A 109 4.35 -1.29 6.79
CA GLY A 109 5.30 -2.24 6.21
C GLY A 109 5.28 -2.29 4.68
N GLY A 110 4.71 -1.28 4.02
CA GLY A 110 4.96 -1.04 2.60
C GLY A 110 4.00 -1.72 1.64
N TYR A 111 2.79 -2.08 2.07
CA TYR A 111 1.75 -2.56 1.15
C TYR A 111 0.38 -1.94 1.42
N ALA A 112 -0.44 -1.84 0.37
CA ALA A 112 -1.81 -1.35 0.44
C ALA A 112 -2.78 -2.27 -0.30
N VAL A 113 -4.02 -2.27 0.18
CA VAL A 113 -5.17 -2.90 -0.48
C VAL A 113 -6.13 -1.80 -0.89
N LEU A 114 -6.56 -1.81 -2.15
CA LEU A 114 -7.60 -0.95 -2.67
C LEU A 114 -8.86 -1.76 -2.91
N LYS A 115 -10.00 -1.26 -2.43
CA LYS A 115 -11.33 -1.82 -2.66
C LYS A 115 -12.15 -0.84 -3.48
N GLY A 116 -12.52 -1.28 -4.68
CA GLY A 116 -13.49 -0.62 -5.54
C GLY A 116 -14.86 -1.30 -5.44
N LYS A 117 -15.80 -0.88 -6.28
CA LYS A 117 -17.18 -1.42 -6.27
C LYS A 117 -17.24 -2.94 -6.48
N ASN A 118 -16.39 -3.48 -7.36
CA ASN A 118 -16.33 -4.90 -7.76
C ASN A 118 -14.89 -5.38 -7.97
N GLU A 119 -13.90 -4.71 -7.37
CA GLU A 119 -12.49 -5.04 -7.56
C GLU A 119 -11.72 -4.86 -6.26
N GLU A 120 -10.74 -5.72 -6.04
CA GLU A 120 -9.74 -5.59 -5.00
C GLU A 120 -8.36 -5.61 -5.67
N ARG A 121 -7.51 -4.65 -5.33
CA ARG A 121 -6.18 -4.49 -5.95
C ARG A 121 -5.12 -4.39 -4.86
N TYR A 122 -3.96 -4.98 -5.11
CA TYR A 122 -2.89 -5.10 -4.12
C TYR A 122 -1.65 -4.39 -4.61
N PHE A 123 -1.09 -3.54 -3.75
CA PHE A 123 0.08 -2.73 -4.08
C PHE A 123 1.15 -2.90 -3.03
N GLY A 124 2.42 -2.83 -3.45
CA GLY A 124 3.54 -2.87 -2.53
C GLY A 124 4.75 -2.08 -3.03
N ASP A 125 5.51 -1.48 -2.11
CA ASP A 125 6.77 -0.81 -2.40
C ASP A 125 7.92 -1.81 -2.20
N GLU A 126 8.50 -2.32 -3.29
CA GLU A 126 9.59 -3.31 -3.24
C GLU A 126 10.82 -2.81 -2.45
N ALA A 127 10.98 -1.49 -2.26
CA ALA A 127 12.05 -0.94 -1.43
C ALA A 127 11.88 -1.27 0.06
N LEU A 128 10.66 -1.62 0.50
CA LEU A 128 10.34 -1.94 1.89
C LEU A 128 10.30 -3.46 2.15
N TYR A 129 10.77 -4.26 1.21
CA TYR A 129 10.88 -5.71 1.39
C TYR A 129 11.81 -6.07 2.55
N GLY A 130 11.32 -6.89 3.48
CA GLY A 130 12.08 -7.36 4.63
C GLY A 130 12.55 -6.25 5.60
N GLU A 131 12.07 -5.01 5.48
CA GLU A 131 12.37 -3.92 6.42
C GLU A 131 11.62 -4.11 7.74
N CYS A 132 11.99 -5.15 8.48
CA CYS A 132 11.40 -5.54 9.76
C CYS A 132 12.31 -5.06 10.88
N GLY A 133 12.37 -3.74 11.10
CA GLY A 133 13.18 -3.13 12.15
C GLY A 133 13.71 -1.76 11.76
N ILE A 134 13.26 -0.74 12.49
CA ILE A 134 14.18 0.31 12.97
C ILE A 134 14.64 -0.16 14.35
#